data_AF-A0A1V4A4J8-F1
#
_entry.id   AF-A0A1V4A4J8-F1
#
_cell.length_a   1.000
_cell.length_b   1.000
_cell.length_c   1.000
_cell.angle_alpha   90.00
_cell.angle_beta   90.00
_cell.angle_gamma   90.00
#
_symmetry.space_group_name_H-M   'P 1'
#
loop_
_entity.id
_entity.type
_entity.pdbx_description
1 polymer ?
#
loop_
_entity_poly.entity_id
_entity_poly.type
_entity_poly.pdbx_seq_one_letter_code
_entity_poly.pdbx_strand_id
1 'polypeptide(L)'
;MSTVDLSRRSAPREEPLTVDLTALGRTLESILGRPGSPARELVEERTRRLAKALRALSGEFSDDDRTAVAALCRAGRRLLDTPYKPSPADTDERAWRYLTDLATVTDGFRELALQEEGWW
;
A
#
# COMPACT_ATOMS: atom_id res chain seq x y z
N MET A 1 -21.17 -38.02 24.93
CA MET A 1 -19.77 -37.55 25.05
C MET A 1 -19.28 -37.19 23.67
N SER A 2 -18.79 -35.95 23.53
CA SER A 2 -18.35 -35.29 22.30
C SER A 2 -17.09 -35.89 21.70
N THR A 3 -16.95 -35.79 20.37
CA THR A 3 -15.68 -35.45 19.73
C THR A 3 -15.98 -34.55 18.54
N VAL A 4 -15.62 -33.28 18.68
CA VAL A 4 -15.63 -32.29 17.59
C VAL A 4 -14.34 -32.49 16.80
N ASP A 5 -14.45 -32.84 15.52
CA ASP A 5 -13.34 -32.80 14.57
C ASP A 5 -13.12 -31.33 14.16
N LEU A 6 -12.17 -30.68 14.83
CA LEU A 6 -11.63 -29.39 14.41
C LEU A 6 -10.50 -29.66 13.45
N SER A 7 -10.86 -29.95 12.20
CA SER A 7 -9.99 -29.75 11.03
C SER A 7 -9.56 -28.27 10.99
N ARG A 8 -8.53 -27.95 11.78
CA ARG A 8 -7.75 -26.72 11.70
C ARG A 8 -7.14 -26.69 10.30
N ARG A 9 -7.86 -26.06 9.37
CA ARG A 9 -7.26 -25.45 8.20
C ARG A 9 -6.19 -24.48 8.72
N SER A 10 -4.96 -24.95 8.74
CA SER A 10 -3.80 -24.08 8.94
C SER A 10 -3.86 -23.07 7.79
N ALA A 11 -4.29 -21.85 8.11
CA ALA A 11 -4.20 -20.75 7.18
C ALA A 11 -2.73 -20.69 6.69
N PRO A 12 -2.47 -20.51 5.39
CA PRO A 12 -1.11 -20.31 4.94
C PRO A 12 -0.52 -19.17 5.77
N ARG A 13 0.59 -19.43 6.48
CA ARG A 13 1.40 -18.35 7.05
C ARG A 13 1.77 -17.47 5.88
N GLU A 14 1.18 -16.28 5.80
CA GLU A 14 1.59 -15.28 4.83
C GLU A 14 3.08 -15.07 5.07
N GLU A 15 3.91 -15.49 4.11
CA GLU A 15 5.34 -15.16 4.13
C GLU A 15 5.44 -13.65 4.30
N PRO A 16 6.39 -13.16 5.13
CA PRO A 16 6.57 -11.72 5.29
C PRO A 16 6.75 -11.12 3.91
N LEU A 17 5.81 -10.25 3.55
CA LEU A 17 5.73 -9.65 2.23
C LEU A 17 6.94 -8.75 2.07
N THR A 18 8.03 -9.30 1.56
CA THR A 18 9.28 -8.55 1.34
C THR A 18 8.99 -7.57 0.21
N VAL A 19 8.83 -6.31 0.56
CA VAL A 19 8.61 -5.23 -0.40
C VAL A 19 9.97 -4.87 -0.99
N ASP A 20 10.16 -5.12 -2.29
CA ASP A 20 11.34 -4.62 -3.01
C ASP A 20 11.24 -3.09 -3.15
N LEU A 21 11.96 -2.36 -2.27
CA LEU A 21 11.95 -0.90 -2.23
C LEU A 21 12.50 -0.27 -3.52
N THR A 22 13.38 -0.96 -4.25
CA THR A 22 13.94 -0.47 -5.52
C THR A 22 12.90 -0.56 -6.64
N ALA A 23 12.24 -1.72 -6.77
CA ALA A 23 11.16 -1.90 -7.74
C ALA A 23 9.95 -1.01 -7.43
N LEU A 24 9.65 -0.82 -6.15
CA LEU A 24 8.63 0.12 -5.68
C LEU A 24 8.99 1.55 -6.08
N GLY A 25 10.24 1.97 -5.87
CA GLY A 25 10.67 3.33 -6.21
C GLY A 25 10.51 3.68 -7.69
N ARG A 26 10.89 2.77 -8.59
CA ARG A 26 10.67 2.94 -10.04
C ARG A 26 9.19 3.05 -10.39
N THR A 27 8.33 2.30 -9.70
CA THR A 27 6.88 2.36 -9.91
C THR A 27 6.33 3.73 -9.49
N LEU A 28 6.77 4.24 -8.34
CA LEU A 28 6.37 5.54 -7.79
C LEU A 28 6.82 6.69 -8.70
N GLU A 29 8.07 6.68 -9.17
CA GLU A 29 8.58 7.67 -10.13
C GLU A 29 7.75 7.69 -11.42
N SER A 30 7.36 6.51 -11.92
CA SER A 30 6.53 6.40 -13.13
C SER A 30 5.09 6.93 -12.97
N ILE A 31 4.64 7.13 -11.74
CA ILE A 31 3.32 7.67 -11.39
C ILE A 31 3.45 9.15 -11.09
N LEU A 32 4.29 9.52 -10.11
CA LEU A 32 4.44 10.88 -9.60
C LEU A 32 5.13 11.82 -10.61
N GLY A 33 6.00 11.29 -11.48
CA GLY A 33 6.68 12.07 -12.52
C GLY A 33 5.89 12.22 -13.82
N ARG A 34 4.67 11.65 -13.92
CA ARG A 34 3.91 11.60 -15.17
C ARG A 34 2.91 12.75 -15.29
N PRO A 35 2.96 13.55 -16.38
CA PRO A 35 1.89 14.49 -16.68
C PRO A 35 0.68 13.72 -17.27
N GLY A 36 -0.38 13.57 -16.46
CA GLY A 36 -1.68 13.05 -16.90
C GLY A 36 -1.90 11.54 -16.75
N SER A 37 -3.17 11.16 -16.72
CA SER A 37 -3.61 9.78 -16.49
C SER A 37 -3.26 8.86 -17.67
N PRO A 38 -2.66 7.68 -17.44
CA PRO A 38 -2.60 6.61 -18.44
C PRO A 38 -3.98 5.96 -18.64
N ALA A 39 -4.02 4.93 -19.49
CA ALA A 39 -5.19 4.07 -19.67
C ALA A 39 -5.67 3.49 -18.32
N ARG A 40 -7.00 3.35 -18.18
CA ARG A 40 -7.67 2.97 -16.94
C ARG A 40 -7.17 1.63 -16.39
N GLU A 41 -6.94 0.65 -17.25
CA GLU A 41 -6.45 -0.68 -16.87
C GLU A 41 -5.09 -0.60 -16.18
N LEU A 42 -4.22 0.29 -16.66
CA LEU A 42 -2.90 0.52 -16.08
C LEU A 42 -3.02 1.21 -14.71
N VAL A 43 -3.95 2.16 -14.57
CA VAL A 43 -4.25 2.81 -13.28
C VAL A 43 -4.69 1.77 -12.25
N GLU A 44 -5.60 0.87 -12.62
CA GLU A 44 -6.12 -0.16 -11.72
C GLU A 44 -5.07 -1.21 -11.34
N GLU A 45 -4.25 -1.65 -12.29
CA GLU A 45 -3.14 -2.57 -12.03
C GLU A 45 -2.12 -1.97 -11.05
N ARG A 46 -1.71 -0.72 -11.29
CA ARG A 46 -0.79 0.00 -10.40
C ARG A 46 -1.41 0.25 -9.03
N THR A 47 -2.70 0.55 -8.99
CA THR A 47 -3.47 0.72 -7.74
C THR A 47 -3.43 -0.54 -6.89
N ARG A 48 -3.66 -1.72 -7.48
CA ARG A 48 -3.59 -3.00 -6.75
C ARG A 48 -2.21 -3.25 -6.17
N ARG A 49 -1.16 -2.98 -6.96
CA ARG A 49 0.24 -3.15 -6.54
C ARG A 49 0.60 -2.21 -5.38
N LEU A 50 0.31 -0.92 -5.52
CA LEU A 50 0.60 0.07 -4.47
C LEU A 50 -0.23 -0.17 -3.20
N ALA A 51 -1.51 -0.53 -3.32
CA ALA A 51 -2.31 -0.88 -2.16
C ALA A 51 -1.77 -2.10 -1.39
N LYS A 52 -1.13 -3.05 -2.09
CA LYS A 52 -0.44 -4.18 -1.44
C LYS A 52 0.83 -3.73 -0.72
N ALA A 53 1.67 -2.94 -1.38
CA ALA A 53 2.90 -2.40 -0.80
C ALA A 53 2.61 -1.50 0.41
N LEU A 54 1.62 -0.61 0.29
CA LEU A 54 1.17 0.26 1.37
C LEU A 54 0.70 -0.53 2.59
N ARG A 55 -0.07 -1.63 2.41
CA ARG A 55 -0.47 -2.49 3.53
C ARG A 55 0.74 -3.07 4.26
N ALA A 56 1.69 -3.64 3.52
CA ALA A 56 2.88 -4.25 4.08
C ALA A 56 3.69 -3.21 4.87
N LEU A 57 4.04 -2.09 4.25
CA LEU A 57 4.82 -1.03 4.88
C LEU A 57 4.08 -0.42 6.08
N SER A 58 2.78 -0.11 5.96
CA SER A 58 2.02 0.43 7.09
C SER A 58 1.90 -0.52 8.28
N GLY A 59 2.02 -1.84 8.04
CA GLY A 59 2.06 -2.85 9.08
C GLY A 59 3.42 -2.93 9.76
N GLU A 60 4.51 -2.74 9.01
CA GLU A 60 5.88 -2.69 9.55
C GLU A 60 6.07 -1.51 10.50
N PHE A 61 5.48 -0.36 10.18
CA PHE A 61 5.55 0.86 10.98
C PHE A 61 4.35 1.09 11.91
N SER A 62 3.51 0.06 12.16
CA SER A 62 2.24 0.27 12.90
C SER A 62 2.43 0.66 14.36
N ASP A 63 3.53 0.18 14.96
CA ASP A 63 3.84 0.31 16.39
C ASP A 63 4.88 1.42 16.64
N ASP A 64 5.17 2.24 15.63
CA ASP A 64 6.12 3.35 15.75
C ASP A 64 5.47 4.56 16.44
N ASP A 65 6.08 5.00 17.54
CA ASP A 65 5.57 6.09 18.38
C ASP A 65 5.86 7.50 17.83
N ARG A 66 6.65 7.63 16.76
CA ARG A 66 6.94 8.94 16.15
C ARG A 66 5.64 9.51 15.58
N THR A 67 5.27 10.73 16.00
CA THR A 67 4.01 11.38 15.59
C THR A 67 3.85 11.47 14.08
N ALA A 68 4.95 11.68 13.34
CA ALA A 68 4.95 11.70 11.87
C ALA A 68 4.58 10.34 11.27
N VAL A 69 5.13 9.24 11.81
CA VAL A 69 4.84 7.87 11.36
C VAL A 69 3.39 7.51 11.68
N ALA A 70 2.90 7.85 12.87
CA ALA A 70 1.49 7.66 13.23
C ALA A 70 0.52 8.45 12.32
N ALA A 71 0.89 9.65 11.86
CA ALA A 71 0.11 10.39 10.87
C ALA A 71 0.09 9.70 9.50
N LEU A 72 1.24 9.20 9.06
CA LEU A 72 1.38 8.45 7.80
C LEU A 72 0.58 7.14 7.83
N CYS A 73 0.62 6.39 8.92
CA CYS A 73 -0.20 5.19 9.15
C CYS A 73 -1.70 5.49 9.10
N ARG A 74 -2.15 6.62 9.65
CA ARG A 74 -3.55 7.06 9.52
C ARG A 74 -3.93 7.39 8.08
N ALA A 75 -3.05 8.07 7.34
CA ALA A 75 -3.26 8.37 5.92
C ALA A 75 -3.35 7.09 5.08
N GLY A 76 -2.43 6.15 5.31
CA GLY A 76 -2.42 4.84 4.65
C GLY A 76 -3.70 4.06 4.89
N ARG A 77 -4.14 3.95 6.16
CA ARG A 77 -5.40 3.30 6.50
C ARG A 77 -6.60 3.92 5.79
N ARG A 78 -6.73 5.25 5.82
CA ARG A 78 -7.82 5.96 5.13
C ARG A 78 -7.87 5.65 3.63
N LEU A 79 -6.73 5.54 2.96
CA LEU A 79 -6.68 5.21 1.53
C LEU A 79 -7.00 3.74 1.23
N LEU A 80 -6.69 2.85 2.16
CA LEU A 80 -6.96 1.41 2.04
C LEU A 80 -8.41 1.04 2.38
N ASP A 81 -9.14 1.94 3.05
CA ASP A 81 -10.55 1.77 3.41
C ASP A 81 -11.46 1.81 2.17
N THR A 82 -12.45 0.91 2.15
CA THR A 82 -13.43 0.74 1.05
C THR A 82 -14.11 2.03 0.57
N PRO A 83 -14.52 2.98 1.43
CA PRO A 83 -15.19 4.21 0.98
C PRO A 83 -14.31 5.13 0.11
N TYR A 84 -12.99 5.03 0.25
CA TYR A 84 -12.03 5.85 -0.50
C TYR A 84 -11.63 5.21 -1.83
N LYS A 85 -11.78 3.89 -1.96
CA LYS A 85 -11.43 3.16 -3.16
C LYS A 85 -12.38 3.52 -4.32
N PRO A 86 -11.86 3.92 -5.49
CA PRO A 86 -12.68 4.14 -6.69
C PRO A 86 -13.42 2.88 -7.11
N SER A 87 -14.66 3.07 -7.55
CA SER A 87 -15.48 2.07 -8.21
C SER A 87 -15.25 2.08 -9.73
N PRO A 88 -15.69 1.04 -10.46
CA PRO A 88 -15.68 1.06 -11.93
C PRO A 88 -16.54 2.16 -12.56
N ALA A 89 -17.52 2.70 -11.82
CA ALA A 89 -18.38 3.79 -12.29
C ALA A 89 -17.74 5.18 -12.11
N ASP A 90 -16.61 5.27 -11.40
CA ASP A 90 -15.91 6.52 -11.17
C ASP A 90 -15.07 6.96 -12.37
N THR A 91 -14.95 8.27 -12.54
CA THR A 91 -14.17 8.90 -13.62
C THR A 91 -12.70 8.48 -13.58
N ASP A 92 -12.04 8.51 -14.74
CA ASP A 92 -10.60 8.23 -14.86
C ASP A 92 -9.78 9.22 -14.04
N GLU A 93 -10.20 10.49 -13.98
CA GLU A 93 -9.58 11.51 -13.13
C GLU A 93 -9.61 11.10 -11.65
N ARG A 94 -10.75 10.58 -11.16
CA ARG A 94 -10.87 10.13 -9.77
C ARG A 94 -9.98 8.93 -9.48
N ALA A 95 -9.90 7.96 -10.40
CA ALA A 95 -9.02 6.81 -10.22
C ALA A 95 -7.54 7.19 -10.30
N TRP A 96 -7.18 8.11 -11.20
CA TRP A 96 -5.83 8.64 -11.30
C TRP A 96 -5.41 9.41 -10.05
N ARG A 97 -6.31 10.25 -9.52
CA ARG A 97 -6.09 10.95 -8.26
C ARG A 97 -5.89 9.98 -7.10
N TYR A 98 -6.74 8.97 -6.98
CA TYR A 98 -6.58 7.93 -5.95
C TYR A 98 -5.25 7.19 -6.07
N LEU A 99 -4.82 6.85 -7.29
CA LEU A 99 -3.51 6.23 -7.52
C LEU A 99 -2.35 7.16 -7.11
N THR A 100 -2.48 8.45 -7.38
CA THR A 100 -1.47 9.46 -7.02
C THR A 100 -1.39 9.65 -5.50
N ASP A 101 -2.53 9.66 -4.81
CA ASP A 101 -2.60 9.71 -3.35
C ASP A 101 -1.96 8.45 -2.73
N LEU A 102 -2.26 7.26 -3.28
CA LEU A 102 -1.61 6.00 -2.88
C LEU A 102 -0.10 6.05 -3.08
N ALA A 103 0.36 6.52 -4.23
CA ALA A 103 1.78 6.66 -4.53
C ALA A 103 2.47 7.60 -3.54
N THR A 104 1.88 8.75 -3.25
CA THR A 104 2.44 9.74 -2.32
C THR A 104 2.63 9.17 -0.91
N VAL A 105 1.61 8.50 -0.37
CA VAL A 105 1.71 7.91 0.98
C VAL A 105 2.68 6.73 1.00
N THR A 106 2.69 5.93 -0.06
CA THR A 106 3.61 4.78 -0.19
C THR A 106 5.06 5.24 -0.32
N ASP A 107 5.33 6.35 -1.00
CA ASP A 107 6.66 6.95 -1.09
C ASP A 107 7.16 7.43 0.27
N GLY A 108 6.30 8.07 1.07
CA GLY A 108 6.65 8.43 2.45
C GLY A 108 7.05 7.22 3.31
N PHE A 109 6.39 6.08 3.14
CA PHE A 109 6.79 4.85 3.84
C PHE A 109 8.09 4.26 3.29
N ARG A 110 8.31 4.34 1.97
CA ARG A 110 9.56 3.92 1.34
C ARG A 110 10.74 4.74 1.86
N GLU A 111 10.56 6.05 1.98
CA GLU A 111 11.57 6.95 2.53
C GLU A 111 11.91 6.60 3.99
N LEU A 112 10.90 6.30 4.82
CA LEU A 112 11.13 5.82 6.19
C LEU A 112 11.92 4.50 6.22
N ALA A 113 11.54 3.52 5.40
CA ALA A 113 12.25 2.25 5.33
C ALA A 113 13.71 2.41 4.89
N LEU A 114 13.97 3.25 3.87
CA LEU A 114 15.33 3.55 3.43
C LEU A 114 16.15 4.29 4.51
N GLN A 115 15.51 5.16 5.30
CA GLN A 115 16.17 5.80 6.43
C GLN A 115 16.56 4.79 7.50
N GLU A 116 15.74 3.78 7.77
CA GLU A 116 16.07 2.74 8.77
C GLU A 116 17.14 1.75 8.29
N GLU A 117 17.18 1.43 6.99
CA GLU A 117 18.24 0.61 6.40
C GLU A 117 19.62 1.33 6.38
N GLY A 118 19.62 2.68 6.37
CA GLY A 118 20.82 3.50 6.24
C GLY A 118 21.55 3.84 7.54
N TRP A 119 21.08 3.41 8.70
CA TRP A 119 21.73 3.65 10.01
C TRP A 119 22.40 2.37 10.52
N TRP A 120 23.62 2.10 10.03
CA TRP A 120 24.57 1.13 10.61
C TRP A 120 26.00 1.65 10.50
#